data_AF-A0A2V7XBG9-F1
#
_entry.id   AF-A0A2V7XBG9-F1
#
_cell.length_a   1.000
_cell.length_b   1.000
_cell.length_c   1.000
_cell.angle_alpha   90.00
_cell.angle_beta   90.00
_cell.angle_gamma   90.00
#
_symmetry.space_group_name_H-M   'P 1'
#
loop_
_entity.id
_entity.type
_entity.pdbx_description
1 polymer ?
#
loop_
_entity_poly.entity_id
_entity_poly.type
_entity_poly.pdbx_seq_one_letter_code
_entity_poly.pdbx_strand_id
1 'polypeptide(L)'
;MDLKGVKLTWLGHATFRIETPGGKTVIIDPWVMNNPACPESEKKVMKVDVLLCTHGHGDHIGDAVEICKQHNPIVVGIPELARWLGKKGAK
;
A
#
# COMPACT_ATOMS: atom_id res chain seq x y z
N MET A 1 -18.54 -8.68 -13.02
CA MET A 1 -17.33 -8.06 -13.59
C MET A 1 -16.32 -9.16 -13.84
N ASP A 2 -15.83 -9.30 -15.07
CA ASP A 2 -14.67 -10.15 -15.34
C ASP A 2 -13.40 -9.34 -15.05
N LEU A 3 -12.66 -9.74 -14.01
CA LEU A 3 -11.41 -9.09 -13.60
C LEU A 3 -10.17 -9.81 -14.15
N LYS A 4 -10.35 -10.79 -15.06
CA LYS A 4 -9.26 -11.55 -15.70
C LYS A 4 -8.25 -12.13 -14.71
N GLY A 5 -8.73 -12.62 -13.56
CA GLY A 5 -7.91 -13.18 -12.48
C GLY A 5 -7.32 -12.17 -11.49
N VAL A 6 -7.62 -10.88 -11.62
CA VAL A 6 -7.29 -9.87 -10.60
C VAL A 6 -8.22 -10.04 -9.40
N LYS A 7 -7.66 -10.04 -8.20
CA LYS A 7 -8.41 -9.96 -6.95
C LYS A 7 -8.20 -8.59 -6.33
N LEU A 8 -9.30 -7.88 -6.10
CA LEU A 8 -9.34 -6.57 -5.45
C LEU A 8 -9.92 -6.74 -4.04
N THR A 9 -9.18 -6.31 -3.03
CA THR A 9 -9.60 -6.31 -1.62
C THR A 9 -9.63 -4.88 -1.12
N TRP A 10 -10.76 -4.44 -0.59
CA TRP A 10 -10.86 -3.18 0.13
C TRP A 10 -10.46 -3.40 1.60
N LEU A 11 -9.57 -2.56 2.12
CA LEU A 11 -9.01 -2.67 3.46
C LEU A 11 -9.40 -1.46 4.33
N GLY A 12 -10.48 -0.76 3.97
CA GLY A 12 -10.96 0.42 4.70
C GLY A 12 -10.38 1.73 4.17
N HIS A 13 -11.16 2.81 4.27
CA HIS A 13 -10.82 4.13 3.73
C HIS A 13 -10.38 4.04 2.24
N ALA A 14 -9.21 4.58 1.89
CA ALA A 14 -8.62 4.53 0.55
C ALA A 14 -7.64 3.35 0.36
N THR A 15 -7.51 2.47 1.36
CA THR A 15 -6.57 1.35 1.32
C THR A 15 -7.13 0.20 0.49
N PHE A 16 -6.45 -0.16 -0.60
CA PHE A 16 -6.80 -1.30 -1.44
C PHE A 16 -5.61 -2.22 -1.64
N ARG A 17 -5.85 -3.53 -1.61
CA ARG A 17 -4.90 -4.54 -2.06
C ARG A 17 -5.36 -5.15 -3.39
N ILE A 18 -4.46 -5.19 -4.35
CA ILE A 18 -4.65 -5.82 -5.65
C ILE A 18 -3.68 -6.99 -5.76
N GLU A 19 -4.21 -8.18 -5.98
CA GLU A 19 -3.43 -9.37 -6.34
C GLU A 19 -3.60 -9.61 -7.83
N THR A 20 -2.50 -9.57 -8.58
CA THR A 20 -2.51 -9.73 -10.04
C THR A 20 -2.47 -11.21 -10.46
N PRO A 21 -2.92 -11.56 -11.67
CA PRO A 21 -2.78 -12.92 -12.20
C PRO A 21 -1.33 -13.42 -12.25
N GLY A 22 -0.37 -12.51 -12.38
CA GLY A 22 1.07 -12.80 -12.34
C GLY A 22 1.64 -12.96 -10.93
N GLY A 23 0.81 -12.97 -9.88
CA GLY A 23 1.22 -13.20 -8.51
C GLY A 23 1.87 -11.99 -7.81
N LYS A 24 1.72 -10.78 -8.37
CA LYS A 24 2.18 -9.54 -7.72
C LYS A 24 1.11 -8.99 -6.79
N THR A 25 1.54 -8.45 -5.66
CA THR A 25 0.67 -7.79 -4.69
C THR A 25 0.94 -6.29 -4.70
N VAL A 26 -0.07 -5.50 -5.00
CA VAL A 26 -0.02 -4.03 -4.99
C VAL A 26 -0.88 -3.53 -3.84
N ILE A 27 -0.40 -2.56 -3.08
CA ILE A 27 -1.20 -1.84 -2.09
C ILE A 27 -1.28 -0.38 -2.49
N ILE A 28 -2.49 0.16 -2.50
CA ILE A 28 -2.78 1.58 -2.72
C ILE A 28 -3.04 2.21 -1.37
N ASP A 29 -2.43 3.37 -1.13
CA ASP A 29 -2.63 4.23 0.06
C ASP A 29 -2.62 3.42 1.36
N PRO A 30 -1.42 2.98 1.80
CA PRO A 30 -1.25 1.93 2.80
C PRO A 30 -1.50 2.42 4.24
N TRP A 31 -2.74 2.76 4.57
CA TRP A 31 -3.16 2.99 5.95
C TRP A 31 -3.90 1.75 6.48
N VAL A 32 -3.18 0.89 7.21
CA VAL A 32 -3.65 -0.40 7.71
C VAL A 32 -3.59 -0.50 9.23
N MET A 33 -2.54 -0.02 9.90
CA MET A 33 -2.27 -0.34 11.31
C MET A 33 -3.30 0.30 12.25
N ASN A 34 -3.65 1.57 11.98
CA ASN A 34 -4.56 2.36 12.80
C ASN A 34 -5.83 2.77 12.04
N ASN A 35 -6.08 2.19 10.87
CA ASN A 35 -7.31 2.41 10.11
C ASN A 35 -8.47 1.64 10.78
N PRO A 36 -9.51 2.33 11.28
CA PRO A 36 -10.59 1.69 12.03
C PRO A 36 -11.46 0.76 11.17
N ALA A 37 -11.42 0.92 9.84
CA ALA A 37 -12.14 0.05 8.90
C ALA A 37 -11.26 -1.10 8.37
N CYS A 38 -9.95 -1.11 8.66
CA CYS A 38 -9.07 -2.21 8.27
C CYS A 38 -9.34 -3.44 9.16
N PRO A 39 -9.64 -4.62 8.57
CA PRO A 39 -9.81 -5.84 9.34
C PRO A 39 -8.59 -6.13 10.21
N GLU A 40 -8.80 -6.64 11.44
CA GLU A 40 -7.71 -6.91 12.39
C GLU A 40 -6.64 -7.84 11.81
N SER A 41 -7.05 -8.84 11.03
CA SER A 41 -6.14 -9.78 10.34
C SER A 41 -5.30 -9.13 9.24
N GLU A 42 -5.69 -7.95 8.78
CA GLU A 42 -5.06 -7.22 7.67
C GLU A 42 -4.23 -6.02 8.14
N LYS A 43 -4.25 -5.70 9.45
CA LYS A 43 -3.41 -4.63 10.03
C LYS A 43 -1.91 -4.90 9.94
N LYS A 44 -1.54 -6.13 9.59
CA LYS A 44 -0.17 -6.53 9.26
C LYS A 44 -0.09 -6.94 7.79
N VAL A 45 0.71 -6.22 7.02
CA VAL A 45 0.98 -6.57 5.63
C VAL A 45 1.85 -7.83 5.60
N MET A 46 1.41 -8.84 4.84
CA MET A 46 2.15 -10.09 4.68
C MET A 46 3.08 -10.07 3.46
N LYS A 47 2.66 -9.37 2.41
CA LYS A 47 3.40 -9.23 1.16
C LYS A 47 2.95 -7.96 0.45
N VAL A 48 3.90 -7.24 -0.13
CA VAL A 48 3.66 -6.16 -1.08
C VAL A 48 4.86 -6.08 -2.02
N ASP A 49 4.60 -6.06 -3.32
CA ASP A 49 5.61 -5.87 -4.36
C ASP A 49 5.65 -4.41 -4.82
N VAL A 50 4.50 -3.72 -4.80
CA VAL A 50 4.35 -2.33 -5.24
C VAL A 50 3.45 -1.56 -4.27
N LEU A 51 3.89 -0.37 -3.88
CA LEU A 51 3.17 0.56 -3.01
C LEU A 51 2.81 1.80 -3.82
N LEU A 52 1.52 2.04 -4.04
CA LEU A 52 1.03 3.22 -4.77
C LEU A 52 0.53 4.25 -3.76
N CYS A 53 1.08 5.46 -3.79
CA CYS A 53 0.66 6.56 -2.93
C CYS A 53 0.10 7.71 -3.76
N THR A 54 -1.18 8.03 -3.56
CA THR A 54 -1.88 9.04 -4.36
C THR A 54 -1.44 10.46 -4.01
N HIS A 55 -1.32 10.78 -2.72
CA HIS A 55 -0.84 12.06 -2.20
C HIS A 55 -0.37 11.93 -0.74
N GLY A 56 0.17 12.99 -0.14
CA GLY A 56 0.92 12.93 1.12
C GLY A 56 0.13 13.02 2.43
N HIS A 57 -1.20 12.92 2.42
CA HIS A 57 -1.97 12.96 3.67
C HIS A 57 -1.84 11.66 4.47
N GLY A 58 -1.88 11.77 5.80
CA GLY A 58 -1.56 10.65 6.71
C GLY A 58 -2.56 9.48 6.67
N ASP A 59 -3.81 9.74 6.31
CA ASP A 59 -4.86 8.75 6.05
C ASP A 59 -4.66 8.01 4.71
N HIS A 60 -3.70 8.45 3.88
CA HIS A 60 -3.30 7.78 2.64
C HIS A 60 -1.91 7.13 2.78
N ILE A 61 -0.88 7.86 3.20
CA ILE A 61 0.49 7.32 3.27
C ILE A 61 0.83 6.66 4.60
N GLY A 62 -0.09 6.64 5.56
CA GLY A 62 0.09 6.30 6.98
C GLY A 62 1.27 5.38 7.28
N ASP A 63 1.18 4.11 6.88
CA ASP A 63 2.14 3.08 7.25
C ASP A 63 3.20 2.81 6.17
N ALA A 64 3.25 3.65 5.12
CA ALA A 64 4.11 3.44 3.94
C ALA A 64 5.58 3.22 4.31
N VAL A 65 6.12 4.03 5.21
CA VAL A 65 7.54 3.95 5.61
C VAL A 65 7.85 2.64 6.32
N GLU A 66 6.97 2.21 7.21
CA GLU A 66 7.16 0.97 7.98
C GLU A 66 7.02 -0.26 7.07
N ILE A 67 6.00 -0.27 6.21
CA ILE A 67 5.81 -1.31 5.20
C ILE A 67 7.02 -1.41 4.27
N CYS A 68 7.60 -0.28 3.84
CA CYS A 68 8.78 -0.31 2.98
C CYS A 68 10.00 -0.91 3.66
N LYS A 69 10.22 -0.62 4.95
CA LYS A 69 11.32 -1.23 5.71
C LYS A 69 11.18 -2.75 5.85
N GLN A 70 9.95 -3.24 5.94
CA GLN A 70 9.68 -4.67 6.14
C GLN A 70 9.72 -5.48 4.83
N HIS A 71 9.28 -4.88 3.72
CA HIS A 71 9.03 -5.62 2.47
C HIS A 71 9.83 -5.13 1.26
N ASN A 72 10.45 -3.95 1.33
CA ASN A 72 11.19 -3.32 0.23
C ASN A 72 10.45 -3.33 -1.13
N PRO A 73 9.18 -2.85 -1.20
CA PRO A 73 8.41 -2.79 -2.43
C PRO A 73 8.88 -1.63 -3.33
N ILE A 74 8.47 -1.65 -4.60
CA ILE A 74 8.60 -0.48 -5.46
C ILE A 74 7.59 0.59 -5.01
N VAL A 75 8.06 1.78 -4.63
CA VAL A 75 7.20 2.91 -4.27
C VAL A 75 6.91 3.76 -5.49
N VAL A 76 5.63 4.03 -5.76
CA VAL A 76 5.17 4.86 -6.87
C VAL A 76 4.25 5.96 -6.35
N GLY A 77 4.49 7.18 -6.80
CA GLY A 77 3.69 8.36 -6.49
C GLY A 77 4.23 9.55 -7.26
N ILE A 78 3.67 10.74 -6.99
CA ILE A 78 4.21 11.98 -7.56
C ILE A 78 5.67 12.19 -7.10
N PRO A 79 6.59 12.72 -7.95
CA PRO A 79 8.02 12.78 -7.64
C PRO A 79 8.39 13.38 -6.28
N GLU A 80 7.69 14.43 -5.86
CA GLU A 80 7.90 15.10 -4.57
C GLU A 80 7.64 14.16 -3.39
N LEU A 81 6.54 13.40 -3.46
CA LEU A 81 6.14 12.44 -2.43
C LEU A 81 7.10 11.26 -2.40
N ALA A 82 7.42 10.68 -3.56
CA ALA A 82 8.35 9.57 -3.66
C ALA A 82 9.73 9.95 -3.10
N ARG A 83 10.23 11.16 -3.43
CA ARG A 83 11.47 11.69 -2.87
C ARG A 83 11.39 11.90 -1.35
N TRP A 84 10.26 12.40 -0.85
CA TRP A 84 10.05 12.59 0.59
C TRP A 84 10.05 11.25 1.34
N LEU A 85 9.32 10.25 0.83
CA LEU A 85 9.29 8.88 1.36
C LEU A 85 10.69 8.23 1.34
N GLY A 86 11.44 8.40 0.25
CA GLY A 86 12.83 7.94 0.13
C GLY A 86 13.73 8.49 1.24
N LYS A 87 13.61 9.79 1.57
CA LYS A 87 14.34 10.40 2.69
C LYS A 87 13.93 9.85 4.06
N LYS A 88 12.73 9.28 4.20
CA LYS A 88 12.25 8.62 5.42
C LYS A 88 12.66 7.15 5.51
N GLY A 89 13.32 6.62 4.48
CA GLY A 89 13.79 5.23 4.44
C GLY A 89 12.84 4.27 3.71
N ALA A 90 11.80 4.78 3.04
CA ALA A 90 11.01 4.00 2.10
C ALA A 90 11.73 3.96 0.74
N LYS A 91 12.57 2.94 0.54
CA LYS A 91 13.36 2.73 -0.67
C LYS A 91 12.72 1.70 -1.58
#